data_AF-A0A8X7P0R4-F1
#
_entry.id   AF-A0A8X7P0R4-F1
#
_cell.length_a   1.000
_cell.length_b   1.000
_cell.length_c   1.000
_cell.angle_alpha   90.00
_cell.angle_beta   90.00
_cell.angle_gamma   90.00
#
_symmetry.space_group_name_H-M   'P 1'
#
loop_
_entity.id
_entity.type
_entity.pdbx_description
1 polymer ?
#
loop_
_entity_poly.entity_id
_entity_poly.type
_entity_poly.pdbx_seq_one_letter_code
_entity_poly.pdbx_strand_id
1 'polypeptide(L)' 'LKHIKCVAYGKEAVTLNNYYRTSPAKVDLCVLRSWSIVWGKGGFNYVTNLEGGSQILFDHDMAEIQNFKSKIPTTEL' A
#
# COMPACT_ATOMS: atom_id res chain seq x y z
N LEU A 1 15.15 -3.11 -6.50
CA LEU A 1 13.74 -2.74 -6.73
C LEU A 1 13.62 -1.23 -6.77
N LYS A 2 12.88 -0.64 -7.71
CA LYS A 2 12.55 0.79 -7.64
C LYS A 2 11.43 0.96 -6.62
N HIS A 3 11.68 1.66 -5.53
CA HIS A 3 10.64 1.97 -4.55
C HIS A 3 9.72 3.04 -5.12
N ILE A 4 8.42 2.81 -5.00
CA ILE A 4 7.39 3.77 -5.39
C ILE A 4 6.95 4.53 -4.14
N LYS A 5 6.91 5.86 -4.22
CA LYS A 5 6.36 6.67 -3.13
C LYS A 5 4.83 6.61 -3.18
N CYS A 6 4.22 6.21 -2.08
CA CYS A 6 2.78 6.28 -1.86
C CYS A 6 2.49 7.27 -0.73
N VAL A 7 1.54 8.18 -0.93
CA VAL A 7 1.19 9.21 0.06
C VAL A 7 -0.28 9.08 0.39
N ALA A 8 -0.59 8.85 1.67
CA ALA A 8 -1.95 8.82 2.17
C ALA A 8 -2.31 10.18 2.79
N TYR A 9 -3.54 10.63 2.57
CA TYR A 9 -4.14 11.83 3.16
C TYR A 9 -5.45 11.48 3.86
N GLY A 10 -5.94 12.38 4.72
CA GLY A 10 -7.26 12.26 5.35
C GLY A 10 -7.44 10.96 6.13
N LYS A 11 -8.59 10.31 5.92
CA LYS A 11 -8.97 9.07 6.62
C LYS A 11 -8.00 7.91 6.36
N GLU A 12 -7.47 7.79 5.16
CA GLU A 12 -6.53 6.72 4.81
C GLU A 12 -5.19 6.88 5.53
N ALA A 13 -4.73 8.13 5.74
CA ALA A 13 -3.53 8.39 6.54
C ALA A 13 -3.71 7.97 8.00
N VAL A 14 -4.89 8.23 8.58
CA VAL A 14 -5.22 7.81 9.95
C VAL A 14 -5.29 6.28 10.03
N THR A 15 -5.94 5.63 9.06
CA THR A 15 -6.04 4.16 8.97
C THR A 15 -4.65 3.53 8.91
N LEU A 16 -3.77 4.04 8.02
CA LEU A 16 -2.41 3.57 7.87
C LEU A 16 -1.59 3.72 9.16
N ASN A 17 -1.68 4.88 9.80
CA ASN A 17 -0.98 5.14 11.06
C ASN A 17 -1.48 4.25 12.22
N ASN A 18 -2.78 3.99 12.29
CA ASN A 18 -3.34 3.09 13.31
C ASN A 18 -2.87 1.64 13.08
N TYR A 19 -2.88 1.18 11.83
CA TYR A 19 -2.39 -0.14 11.47
C TYR A 19 -0.91 -0.33 11.86
N TYR A 20 -0.04 0.61 11.46
CA TYR A 20 1.40 0.53 11.76
C TYR A 20 1.73 0.51 13.25
N ARG A 21 0.93 1.16 14.09
CA ARG A 21 1.13 1.11 15.55
C ARG A 21 0.85 -0.27 16.14
N THR A 22 0.12 -1.11 15.43
CA THR A 22 -0.30 -2.43 15.89
C THR A 22 0.39 -3.58 15.16
N SER A 23 0.95 -3.34 13.97
CA SER A 23 1.65 -4.37 13.20
C SER A 23 3.05 -4.62 13.77
N PRO A 24 3.40 -5.87 14.12
CA PRO A 24 4.77 -6.24 14.49
C PRO A 24 5.66 -6.50 13.25
N ALA A 25 5.09 -6.48 12.04
CA ALA A 25 5.81 -6.85 10.82
C ALA A 25 6.77 -5.76 10.36
N LYS A 26 7.91 -6.18 9.78
CA LYS A 26 8.86 -5.25 9.13
C LYS A 26 8.43 -4.88 7.72
N VAL A 27 7.70 -5.78 7.06
CA VAL A 27 7.14 -5.62 5.72
C VAL A 27 5.71 -6.12 5.74
N ASP A 28 4.78 -5.27 5.34
CA ASP A 28 3.36 -5.61 5.24
C ASP A 28 2.91 -5.62 3.79
N LEU A 29 2.04 -6.58 3.45
CA LEU A 29 1.39 -6.64 2.16
C LEU A 29 0.00 -6.03 2.23
N CYS A 30 -0.27 -5.09 1.33
CA CYS A 30 -1.57 -4.45 1.21
C CYS A 30 -1.96 -4.21 -0.25
N VAL A 31 -3.26 -3.99 -0.49
CA VAL A 31 -3.79 -3.53 -1.77
C VAL A 31 -4.23 -2.08 -1.66
N LEU A 32 -3.73 -1.28 -2.60
CA LEU A 32 -4.12 0.11 -2.79
C LEU A 32 -5.25 0.18 -3.83
N ARG A 33 -6.50 0.22 -3.36
CA ARG A 33 -7.69 0.23 -4.23
C ARG A 33 -8.08 1.65 -4.62
N SER A 34 -8.26 1.88 -5.92
CA SER A 34 -8.69 3.18 -6.49
C SER A 34 -7.74 4.34 -6.18
N TRP A 35 -6.42 4.09 -6.22
CA TRP A 35 -5.40 5.12 -6.01
C TRP A 35 -4.99 5.80 -7.33
N SER A 36 -4.61 7.08 -7.25
CA SER A 36 -4.24 7.90 -8.40
C SER A 36 -2.74 8.04 -8.54
N ILE A 37 -2.25 8.00 -9.78
CA ILE A 37 -0.86 8.31 -10.11
C ILE A 37 -0.72 9.81 -10.29
N VAL A 38 0.22 10.42 -9.58
CA VAL A 38 0.61 11.82 -9.75
C VAL A 38 1.85 11.88 -10.65
N TRP A 39 1.70 12.59 -11.76
CA TRP A 39 2.77 12.86 -12.73
C TRP A 39 3.38 14.23 -12.47
N GLY A 40 4.71 14.34 -12.63
CA GLY A 40 5.44 15.60 -12.59
C GLY A 40 6.21 15.84 -13.90
N LYS A 41 6.96 16.96 -13.96
CA LYS A 41 7.77 17.32 -15.15
C LYS A 41 8.79 16.25 -15.57
N GLY A 42 9.19 15.34 -14.67
CA GLY A 42 10.14 14.26 -14.92
C GLY A 42 9.52 12.85 -15.03
N GLY A 43 8.20 12.75 -15.17
CA GLY A 43 7.48 11.48 -15.20
C GLY A 43 6.84 11.13 -13.86
N PHE A 44 6.88 9.85 -13.49
CA PHE A 44 6.22 9.36 -12.28
C PHE A 44 6.75 10.09 -11.03
N ASN A 45 5.84 10.61 -10.20
CA ASN A 45 6.20 11.27 -8.95
C ASN A 45 5.81 10.40 -7.73
N TYR A 46 4.52 10.18 -7.51
CA TYR A 46 4.01 9.34 -6.43
C TYR A 46 2.59 8.83 -6.72
N VAL A 47 2.11 7.89 -5.92
CA VAL A 47 0.70 7.46 -5.91
C VAL A 47 0.00 8.04 -4.68
N THR A 48 -1.26 8.47 -4.81
CA THR A 48 -2.05 9.05 -3.71
C THR A 48 -3.48 8.54 -3.66
N ASN A 49 -4.10 8.62 -2.47
CA ASN A 49 -5.53 8.37 -2.31
C ASN A 49 -6.39 9.54 -2.83
N LEU A 50 -7.58 9.18 -3.29
CA LEU A 50 -8.74 10.04 -3.50
C LEU A 50 -9.61 9.96 -2.25
N GLU A 51 -9.87 11.11 -1.63
CA GLU A 51 -10.67 11.18 -0.41
C GLU A 51 -12.09 10.64 -0.65
N GLY A 52 -12.52 9.71 0.20
CA GLY A 52 -13.83 9.05 0.11
C GLY A 52 -13.93 7.94 -0.96
N GLY A 53 -12.89 7.72 -1.78
CA GLY A 53 -12.91 6.73 -2.86
C GLY A 53 -11.83 5.65 -2.78
N SER A 54 -10.65 5.98 -2.26
CA SER A 54 -9.56 5.02 -2.14
C SER A 54 -9.62 4.23 -0.85
N GLN A 55 -9.05 3.03 -0.85
CA GLN A 55 -8.94 2.18 0.33
C GLN A 55 -7.55 1.55 0.40
N ILE A 56 -7.10 1.27 1.62
CA ILE A 56 -5.96 0.40 1.89
C ILE A 56 -6.52 -0.89 2.50
N LEU A 57 -6.28 -2.00 1.83
CA LEU A 57 -6.75 -3.31 2.27
C LEU A 57 -5.55 -4.12 2.76
N PHE A 58 -5.42 -4.25 4.08
CA PHE A 58 -4.41 -5.09 4.72
C PHE A 58 -4.91 -6.53 4.82
N ASP A 59 -3.99 -7.48 4.61
CA ASP A 59 -4.24 -8.93 4.73
C ASP A 59 -5.53 -9.42 4.06
N HIS A 60 -5.84 -8.84 2.90
CA HIS A 60 -7.07 -9.17 2.20
C HIS A 60 -6.95 -10.55 1.55
N ASP A 61 -7.98 -11.40 1.73
CA ASP A 61 -7.97 -12.75 1.19
C ASP A 61 -8.39 -12.74 -0.29
N MET A 62 -7.44 -12.39 -1.15
CA MET A 62 -7.57 -12.49 -2.60
C MET A 62 -6.53 -13.47 -3.15
N ALA A 63 -6.93 -14.29 -4.12
CA ALA A 63 -6.07 -15.31 -4.71
C ALA A 63 -4.75 -14.73 -5.26
N GLU A 64 -4.79 -13.53 -5.84
CA GLU A 64 -3.61 -12.83 -6.37
C GLU A 64 -2.65 -12.40 -5.26
N ILE A 65 -3.18 -11.99 -4.09
CA ILE A 65 -2.39 -11.61 -2.92
C ILE A 65 -1.71 -12.85 -2.34
N GLN A 66 -2.44 -13.96 -2.20
CA GLN A 66 -1.87 -15.23 -1.72
C GLN A 66 -0.78 -15.76 -2.67
N ASN A 67 -1.01 -15.67 -3.99
CA ASN A 67 -0.02 -16.02 -5.01
C ASN A 67 1.19 -15.06 -5.02
N PHE A 68 1.02 -13.80 -4.63
CA PHE A 68 2.14 -12.88 -4.46
C PHE A 68 2.93 -13.22 -3.19
N LYS A 69 2.25 -13.44 -2.06
CA LYS A 69 2.88 -13.86 -0.78
C LYS A 69 3.72 -15.12 -0.95
N SER A 70 3.24 -16.13 -1.68
CA SER A 70 3.98 -17.37 -1.91
C SER A 70 5.30 -17.20 -2.68
N LYS A 71 5.49 -16.06 -3.36
CA LYS A 71 6.70 -15.72 -4.11
C LYS A 71 7.68 -14.86 -3.31
N ILE A 72 7.27 -14.33 -2.16
CA ILE A 72 8.15 -13.57 -1.27
C ILE A 72 8.95 -14.59 -0.43
N PRO A 73 10.29 -14.53 -0.44
CA PRO A 73 11.10 -15.40 0.41
C PRO A 73 10.73 -15.22 1.88
N THR A 74 10.55 -16.32 2.63
CA THR A 74 10.08 -16.31 4.02
C THR A 74 11.00 -15.55 4.99
N THR A 75 12.24 -15.27 4.59
CA THR A 75 13.20 -14.42 5.33
C THR A 75 12.92 -12.92 5.26
N GLU A 76 12.01 -12.48 4.39
CA GLU A 76 11.62 -11.07 4.19
C GLU A 76 10.21 -10.73 4.72
N LEU A 77 9.48 -11.73 5.23
CA LEU A 77 8.19 -11.60 5.92
C LEU A 77 8.42 -11.67 7.44
#